data_AF-A0A6H9H2G0-F1
#
_entry.id   AF-A0A6H9H2G0-F1
#
_cell.length_a   1.000
_cell.length_b   1.000
_cell.length_c   1.000
_cell.angle_alpha   90.00
_cell.angle_beta   90.00
_cell.angle_gamma   90.00
#
_symmetry.space_group_name_H-M   'P 1'
#
loop_
_entity.id
_entity.type
_entity.pdbx_description
1 polymer ?
#
loop_
_entity_poly.entity_id
_entity_poly.type
_entity_poly.pdbx_seq_one_letter_code
_entity_poly.pdbx_strand_id
1 'polypeptide(L)'
;MPLRFGSPLHTKMQKLYWDQAHVKGNPFILAIADFHSPVSMTWSHTALPIYLYGRSAELVTGPDGKPTGVEKLLPGFERKSETLKPFFEQDGTENVSAILSSNAGTIAKFNRMGIRAGFGDKYVTLRRSGIRHVPGPDAFEPLPFDEDVEAAASLENWSDELAMFHNPNAEVPLDPEMFPGIAHYHLIQGEAVWFGPPGRVLASQTITMDPLNRDKHMWPQRPSDDMSSEEDETPPAATVPPQSSLDIPL
;
A
#
# COMPACT_ATOMS: atom_id res chain seq x y z
N MET A 1 13.58 7.90 6.95
CA MET A 1 12.42 7.43 6.16
C MET A 1 11.08 7.97 6.65
N PRO A 2 10.71 7.92 7.95
CA PRO A 2 9.37 8.32 8.42
C PRO A 2 8.91 9.71 7.95
N LEU A 3 9.79 10.72 8.04
CA LEU A 3 9.50 12.10 7.62
C LEU A 3 9.20 12.29 6.12
N ARG A 4 9.50 11.31 5.26
CA ARG A 4 9.21 11.39 3.81
C ARG A 4 7.70 11.45 3.54
N PHE A 5 6.89 10.84 4.40
CA PHE A 5 5.43 10.86 4.27
C PHE A 5 4.79 12.17 4.75
N GLY A 6 5.50 12.98 5.54
CA GLY A 6 4.92 14.17 6.15
C GLY A 6 4.54 15.25 5.13
N SER A 7 5.42 15.55 4.17
CA SER A 7 5.12 16.58 3.15
C SER A 7 3.92 16.24 2.24
N PRO A 8 3.81 15.02 1.65
CA PRO A 8 2.66 14.68 0.82
C PRO A 8 1.35 14.63 1.63
N LEU A 9 1.35 14.05 2.83
CA LEU A 9 0.16 14.03 3.69
C LEU A 9 -0.28 15.44 4.09
N HIS A 10 0.66 16.27 4.56
CA HIS A 10 0.38 17.66 4.90
C HIS A 10 -0.23 18.44 3.73
N THR A 11 0.32 18.27 2.53
CA THR A 11 -0.20 18.93 1.30
C THR A 11 -1.63 18.49 1.00
N LYS A 12 -1.98 17.22 1.25
CA LYS A 12 -3.36 16.72 1.07
C LYS A 12 -4.31 17.23 2.14
N MET A 13 -3.85 17.41 3.39
CA MET A 13 -4.65 18.01 4.46
C MET A 13 -5.12 19.43 4.09
N GLN A 14 -4.28 20.23 3.41
CA GLN A 14 -4.64 21.59 3.00
C GLN A 14 -5.81 21.65 1.99
N LYS A 15 -6.24 20.51 1.43
CA LYS A 15 -7.36 20.45 0.50
C LYS A 15 -8.72 20.33 1.17
N LEU A 16 -8.76 20.01 2.47
CA LEU A 16 -9.99 19.93 3.27
C LEU A 16 -11.09 19.10 2.56
N TYR A 17 -10.72 17.96 1.97
CA TYR A 17 -11.65 17.15 1.18
C TYR A 17 -12.85 16.64 1.99
N TRP A 18 -12.71 16.53 3.31
CA TRP A 18 -13.78 16.17 4.23
C TRP A 18 -14.92 17.22 4.30
N ASP A 19 -14.66 18.48 3.95
CA ASP A 19 -15.68 19.53 3.91
C ASP A 19 -16.55 19.47 2.64
N GLN A 20 -16.17 18.66 1.65
CA GLN A 20 -16.94 18.49 0.43
C GLN A 20 -18.30 17.86 0.75
N ALA A 21 -19.37 18.36 0.11
CA ALA A 21 -20.74 17.94 0.41
C ALA A 21 -20.98 16.42 0.25
N HIS A 22 -20.25 15.76 -0.65
CA HIS A 22 -20.35 14.32 -0.89
C HIS A 22 -19.46 13.46 0.04
N VAL A 23 -18.58 14.09 0.84
CA VAL A 23 -17.70 13.41 1.80
C VAL A 23 -18.16 13.64 3.23
N LYS A 24 -18.66 14.84 3.54
CA LYS A 24 -19.04 15.27 4.88
C LYS A 24 -19.92 14.24 5.61
N GLY A 25 -19.52 13.89 6.83
CA GLY A 25 -20.20 12.91 7.67
C GLY A 25 -19.88 11.45 7.33
N ASN A 26 -19.05 11.18 6.32
CA ASN A 26 -18.59 9.84 5.99
C ASN A 26 -17.10 9.68 6.35
N PRO A 27 -16.63 8.44 6.56
CA PRO A 27 -15.21 8.17 6.76
C PRO A 27 -14.37 8.67 5.57
N PHE A 28 -13.32 9.44 5.86
CA PHE A 28 -12.41 9.97 4.86
C PHE A 28 -11.03 9.32 4.99
N ILE A 29 -10.57 8.70 3.90
CA ILE A 29 -9.31 7.95 3.86
C ILE A 29 -8.34 8.63 2.91
N LEU A 30 -7.08 8.78 3.33
CA LEU A 30 -6.00 9.15 2.42
C LEU A 30 -5.25 7.90 1.97
N ALA A 31 -5.20 7.67 0.66
CA ALA A 31 -4.38 6.62 0.06
C ALA A 31 -2.95 7.14 -0.21
N ILE A 32 -1.94 6.37 0.17
CA ILE A 32 -0.53 6.69 -0.02
C ILE A 32 0.26 5.47 -0.49
N ALA A 33 1.21 5.68 -1.38
CA ALA A 33 2.14 4.64 -1.82
C ALA A 33 3.52 5.27 -2.02
N ASP A 34 4.56 4.49 -1.73
CA ASP A 34 5.93 4.96 -1.81
C ASP A 34 6.55 4.61 -3.17
N PHE A 35 6.90 5.64 -3.94
CA PHE A 35 7.63 5.54 -5.21
C PHE A 35 8.86 6.44 -5.24
N HIS A 36 9.37 6.85 -4.08
CA HIS A 36 10.46 7.84 -4.03
C HIS A 36 11.80 7.30 -4.57
N SER A 37 11.98 5.97 -4.57
CA SER A 37 13.15 5.30 -5.13
C SER A 37 12.84 3.84 -5.50
N PRO A 38 13.64 3.19 -6.37
CA PRO A 38 13.51 1.75 -6.61
C PRO A 38 13.56 0.97 -5.29
N VAL A 39 12.65 0.01 -5.11
CA VAL A 39 12.60 -0.89 -3.93
C VAL A 39 12.26 -0.17 -2.60
N SER A 40 11.98 1.14 -2.62
CA SER A 40 11.58 1.96 -1.46
C SER A 40 10.50 1.34 -0.60
N MET A 41 9.50 0.72 -1.25
CA MET A 41 8.36 0.02 -0.63
C MET A 41 8.79 -1.07 0.38
N THR A 42 10.01 -1.59 0.26
CA THR A 42 10.61 -2.56 1.20
C THR A 42 10.84 -1.96 2.58
N TRP A 43 11.07 -0.65 2.68
CA TRP A 43 11.32 0.04 3.95
C TRP A 43 10.11 0.84 4.44
N SER A 44 9.17 1.13 3.56
CA SER A 44 7.95 1.91 3.85
C SER A 44 7.02 1.20 4.84
N HIS A 45 6.99 -0.14 4.82
CA HIS A 45 6.11 -0.93 5.70
C HIS A 45 6.41 -0.70 7.19
N THR A 46 7.65 -0.42 7.55
CA THR A 46 8.05 -0.05 8.92
C THR A 46 7.98 1.46 9.14
N ALA A 47 8.42 2.26 8.17
CA ALA A 47 8.57 3.70 8.34
C ALA A 47 7.24 4.47 8.41
N LEU A 48 6.22 4.02 7.68
CA LEU A 48 4.90 4.66 7.67
C LEU A 48 4.19 4.56 9.03
N PRO A 49 3.95 3.36 9.62
CA PRO A 49 3.29 3.28 10.93
C PRO A 49 4.05 4.02 12.02
N ILE A 50 5.38 4.05 11.98
CA ILE A 50 6.19 4.88 12.88
C ILE A 50 5.78 6.35 12.78
N TYR A 51 5.72 6.90 11.57
CA TYR A 51 5.33 8.30 11.36
C TYR A 51 3.88 8.58 11.77
N LEU A 52 2.97 7.64 11.50
CA LEU A 52 1.55 7.80 11.77
C LEU A 52 1.24 7.81 13.26
N TYR A 53 1.83 6.89 14.01
CA TYR A 53 1.50 6.62 15.41
C TYR A 53 2.55 7.08 16.42
N GLY A 54 3.73 7.51 15.98
CA GLY A 54 4.80 7.90 16.89
C GLY A 54 5.33 6.74 17.71
N ARG A 55 5.31 5.53 17.16
CA ARG A 55 5.65 4.30 17.88
C ARG A 55 6.60 3.45 17.06
N SER A 56 7.62 2.94 17.73
CA SER A 56 8.58 2.00 17.17
C SER A 56 8.79 0.86 18.16
N ALA A 57 9.46 -0.20 17.72
CA ALA A 57 9.88 -1.26 18.63
C ALA A 57 11.40 -1.40 18.56
N GLU A 58 12.01 -1.72 19.69
CA GLU A 58 13.40 -2.13 19.78
C GLU A 58 13.51 -3.53 20.35
N LEU A 59 14.49 -4.29 19.85
CA LEU A 59 14.81 -5.60 20.37
C LEU A 59 15.79 -5.44 21.53
N VAL A 60 15.38 -5.90 22.71
CA VAL A 60 16.24 -5.98 23.90
C VAL A 60 16.39 -7.43 24.33
N THR A 61 17.43 -7.72 25.11
CA THR A 61 17.57 -9.03 25.76
C THR A 61 16.73 -9.03 27.03
N GLY A 62 15.73 -9.90 27.08
CA GLY A 62 14.87 -10.11 28.24
C GLY A 62 15.58 -10.79 29.42
N PRO A 63 14.95 -10.84 30.60
CA PRO A 63 15.52 -11.45 31.81
C PRO A 63 15.87 -12.95 31.66
N ASP A 64 15.24 -13.63 30.72
CA ASP A 64 15.45 -15.04 30.38
C ASP A 64 16.54 -15.27 29.31
N GLY A 65 17.21 -14.19 28.87
CA GLY A 65 18.24 -14.23 27.84
C GLY A 65 17.70 -14.27 26.41
N LYS A 66 16.38 -14.18 26.20
CA LYS A 66 15.75 -14.20 24.87
C LYS A 66 15.48 -12.78 24.35
N PRO A 67 15.41 -12.59 23.02
CA PRO A 67 14.97 -11.32 22.46
C PRO A 67 13.54 -11.00 22.89
N THR A 68 13.29 -9.75 23.26
CA THR A 68 11.98 -9.21 23.60
C THR A 68 11.79 -7.88 22.88
N GLY A 69 10.65 -7.72 22.21
CA GLY A 69 10.28 -6.43 21.61
C GLY A 69 9.78 -5.48 22.69
N VAL A 70 10.43 -4.33 22.83
CA VAL A 70 9.98 -3.25 23.73
C VAL A 70 9.49 -2.10 22.88
N GLU A 71 8.29 -1.62 23.18
CA GLU A 71 7.74 -0.44 22.53
C GLU A 71 8.53 0.81 22.93
N LYS A 72 8.85 1.61 21.92
CA LYS A 72 9.49 2.91 22.05
C LYS A 72 8.59 3.99 21.48
N LEU A 73 8.11 4.85 22.38
CA LEU A 73 7.35 6.05 22.05
C LEU A 73 8.27 7.11 21.44
N LEU A 74 7.78 7.74 20.39
CA LEU A 74 8.42 8.82 19.65
C LEU A 74 7.45 10.02 19.68
N PRO A 75 7.61 10.94 20.64
CA PRO A 75 6.69 12.08 20.81
C PRO A 75 6.76 13.08 19.65
N GLY A 76 7.75 12.95 18.78
CA GLY A 76 7.88 13.74 17.57
C GLY A 76 9.11 13.38 16.75
N PHE A 77 9.21 14.04 15.61
CA PHE A 77 10.23 13.83 14.61
C PHE A 77 10.93 15.15 14.30
N GLU A 78 12.25 15.18 14.52
CA GLU A 78 13.06 16.37 14.28
C GLU A 78 13.13 16.69 12.78
N ARG A 79 12.63 17.87 12.40
CA ARG A 79 12.67 18.40 11.03
C ARG A 79 13.26 19.80 11.04
N LYS A 80 14.54 19.90 10.66
CA LYS A 80 15.31 21.16 10.66
C LYS A 80 15.31 21.82 12.05
N SER A 81 14.41 22.76 12.28
CA SER A 81 14.29 23.59 13.49
C SER A 81 12.98 23.36 14.25
N GLU A 82 12.17 22.39 13.83
CA GLU A 82 10.87 22.10 14.41
C GLU A 82 10.71 20.60 14.68
N THR A 83 10.06 20.27 15.79
CA THR A 83 9.66 18.91 16.11
C THR A 83 8.25 18.67 15.59
N LEU A 84 8.09 17.74 14.66
CA LEU A 84 6.80 17.38 14.09
C LEU A 84 6.17 16.24 14.91
N LYS A 85 4.95 16.42 15.42
CA LYS A 85 4.19 15.35 16.08
C LYS A 85 3.91 14.18 15.13
N PRO A 86 3.63 12.96 15.66
CA PRO A 86 3.04 11.88 14.88
C PRO A 86 1.84 12.36 14.06
N PHE A 87 1.62 11.81 12.87
CA PHE A 87 0.61 12.34 11.96
C PHE A 87 -0.77 12.41 12.61
N PHE A 88 -1.25 11.33 13.25
CA PHE A 88 -2.56 11.30 13.89
C PHE A 88 -2.68 12.14 15.18
N GLU A 89 -1.59 12.77 15.62
CA GLU A 89 -1.56 13.71 16.75
C GLU A 89 -1.42 15.18 16.28
N GLN A 90 -1.43 15.44 14.98
CA GLN A 90 -1.42 16.78 14.40
C GLN A 90 -2.84 17.34 14.28
N ASP A 91 -2.97 18.65 14.46
CA ASP A 91 -4.24 19.35 14.40
C ASP A 91 -4.93 19.17 13.03
N GLY A 92 -6.25 18.96 13.03
CA GLY A 92 -7.06 18.73 11.84
C GLY A 92 -7.06 17.29 11.34
N THR A 93 -6.17 16.42 11.84
CA THR A 93 -6.12 15.02 11.40
C THR A 93 -7.27 14.17 11.92
N GLU A 94 -8.00 14.62 12.93
CA GLU A 94 -9.29 14.06 13.36
C GLU A 94 -10.30 13.94 12.20
N ASN A 95 -10.17 14.76 11.15
CA ASN A 95 -10.99 14.68 9.94
C ASN A 95 -10.59 13.53 8.99
N VAL A 96 -9.48 12.83 9.26
CA VAL A 96 -9.00 11.68 8.49
C VAL A 96 -9.24 10.42 9.31
N SER A 97 -10.09 9.53 8.81
CA SER A 97 -10.46 8.29 9.46
C SER A 97 -9.32 7.27 9.46
N ALA A 98 -8.58 7.20 8.34
CA ALA A 98 -7.49 6.25 8.17
C ALA A 98 -6.54 6.63 7.03
N ILE A 99 -5.37 5.99 7.02
CA ILE A 99 -4.42 5.99 5.90
C ILE A 99 -4.42 4.61 5.26
N LEU A 100 -4.70 4.53 3.96
CA LEU A 100 -4.57 3.32 3.17
C LEU A 100 -3.21 3.30 2.47
N SER A 101 -2.48 2.19 2.57
CA SER A 101 -1.18 2.02 1.91
C SER A 101 -1.09 0.72 1.13
N SER A 102 -0.31 0.75 0.05
CA SER A 102 0.10 -0.45 -0.69
C SER A 102 1.63 -0.50 -0.77
N ASN A 103 2.21 -1.67 -0.48
CA ASN A 103 3.62 -1.96 -0.74
C ASN A 103 3.87 -2.60 -2.12
N ALA A 104 2.85 -2.65 -3.00
CA ALA A 104 2.95 -3.36 -4.28
C ALA A 104 2.06 -2.85 -5.41
N GLY A 105 1.67 -1.57 -5.40
CA GLY A 105 1.02 -0.90 -6.52
C GLY A 105 1.93 -0.70 -7.74
N THR A 106 2.59 -1.74 -8.23
CA THR A 106 3.64 -1.68 -9.25
C THR A 106 3.24 -2.43 -10.53
N ILE A 107 3.90 -2.11 -11.64
CA ILE A 107 3.78 -2.87 -12.91
C ILE A 107 4.10 -4.35 -12.68
N ALA A 108 5.05 -4.66 -11.79
CA ALA A 108 5.37 -6.05 -11.46
C ALA A 108 4.15 -6.81 -10.91
N LYS A 109 3.40 -6.22 -9.96
CA LYS A 109 2.16 -6.83 -9.47
C LYS A 109 1.13 -6.97 -10.59
N PHE A 110 0.94 -5.92 -11.38
CA PHE A 110 0.01 -5.97 -12.52
C PHE A 110 0.34 -7.13 -13.47
N ASN A 111 1.62 -7.32 -13.82
CA ASN A 111 2.07 -8.42 -14.65
C ASN A 111 1.81 -9.78 -13.99
N ARG A 112 2.12 -9.95 -12.69
CA ARG A 112 1.83 -11.20 -11.97
C ARG A 112 0.33 -11.54 -12.02
N MET A 113 -0.53 -10.57 -11.75
CA MET A 113 -1.98 -10.77 -11.80
C MET A 113 -2.47 -11.07 -13.23
N GLY A 114 -1.90 -10.41 -14.24
CA GLY A 114 -2.21 -10.66 -15.65
C GLY A 114 -1.84 -12.08 -16.10
N ILE A 115 -0.62 -12.54 -15.78
CA ILE A 115 -0.19 -13.91 -16.10
C ILE A 115 -1.16 -14.93 -15.49
N ARG A 116 -1.53 -14.77 -14.21
CA ARG A 116 -2.48 -15.65 -13.52
C ARG A 116 -3.89 -15.62 -14.12
N ALA A 117 -4.29 -14.49 -14.71
CA ALA A 117 -5.54 -14.36 -15.43
C ALA A 117 -5.47 -14.92 -16.87
N GLY A 118 -4.36 -15.55 -17.27
CA GLY A 118 -4.19 -16.15 -18.59
C GLY A 118 -3.59 -15.22 -19.65
N PHE A 119 -3.14 -14.02 -19.26
CA PHE A 119 -2.45 -13.07 -20.15
C PHE A 119 -0.93 -13.26 -20.16
N GLY A 120 -0.44 -14.44 -19.76
CA GLY A 120 0.97 -14.79 -19.79
C GLY A 120 1.48 -15.13 -21.19
N ASP A 121 2.78 -15.00 -21.40
CA ASP A 121 3.49 -15.54 -22.56
C ASP A 121 4.12 -16.88 -22.16
N LYS A 122 3.89 -17.94 -22.94
CA LYS A 122 4.36 -19.31 -22.64
C LYS A 122 5.89 -19.47 -22.53
N TYR A 123 6.64 -18.43 -22.87
CA TYR A 123 8.10 -18.39 -22.82
C TYR A 123 8.63 -17.34 -21.83
N VAL A 124 7.75 -16.70 -21.06
CA VAL A 124 8.12 -15.75 -20.01
C VAL A 124 7.55 -16.26 -18.71
N THR A 125 8.41 -16.49 -17.72
CA THR A 125 7.98 -16.84 -16.37
C THR A 125 8.30 -15.72 -15.40
N LEU A 126 7.49 -15.58 -14.37
CA LEU A 126 7.66 -14.61 -13.29
C LEU A 126 7.99 -15.35 -12.01
N ARG A 127 9.09 -14.94 -11.36
CA ARG A 127 9.46 -15.44 -10.03
C ARG A 127 9.32 -14.31 -9.01
N ARG A 128 8.59 -14.57 -7.93
CA ARG A 128 8.36 -13.62 -6.84
C ARG A 128 9.08 -14.12 -5.59
N SER A 129 9.97 -13.30 -5.07
CA SER A 129 10.66 -13.57 -3.80
C SER A 129 10.48 -12.41 -2.85
N GLY A 130 10.48 -12.71 -1.55
CA GLY A 130 10.24 -11.70 -0.54
C GLY A 130 10.16 -12.27 0.86
N ILE A 131 9.54 -11.49 1.74
CA ILE A 131 9.38 -11.80 3.16
C ILE A 131 7.93 -11.65 3.59
N ARG A 132 7.47 -12.60 4.39
CA ARG A 132 6.12 -12.64 4.99
C ARG A 132 6.19 -12.38 6.48
N HIS A 133 5.13 -11.79 7.00
CA HIS A 133 4.93 -11.68 8.42
C HIS A 133 4.65 -13.06 9.04
N VAL A 134 5.25 -13.34 10.19
CA VAL A 134 4.99 -14.52 11.01
C VAL A 134 4.21 -14.08 12.26
N PRO A 135 2.97 -14.55 12.47
CA PRO A 135 2.23 -14.26 13.70
C PRO A 135 2.90 -14.90 14.92
N GLY A 136 3.05 -14.15 16.00
CA GLY A 136 3.50 -14.66 17.29
C GLY A 136 4.28 -13.62 18.12
N PRO A 137 4.27 -13.74 19.46
CA PRO A 137 4.97 -12.79 20.34
C PRO A 137 6.50 -12.85 20.19
N ASP A 138 7.04 -13.99 19.77
CA ASP A 138 8.48 -14.22 19.61
C ASP A 138 8.93 -14.20 18.14
N ALA A 139 8.07 -13.72 17.23
CA ALA A 139 8.29 -13.75 15.79
C ALA A 139 8.99 -12.47 15.30
N PHE A 140 10.29 -12.36 15.59
CA PHE A 140 11.10 -11.19 15.22
C PHE A 140 11.72 -11.28 13.82
N GLU A 141 11.84 -12.50 13.30
CA GLU A 141 12.38 -12.77 11.97
C GLU A 141 11.22 -13.03 10.98
N PRO A 142 11.19 -12.36 9.83
CA PRO A 142 10.16 -12.62 8.84
C PRO A 142 10.44 -13.94 8.10
N LEU A 143 9.39 -14.55 7.56
CA LEU A 143 9.51 -15.80 6.80
C LEU A 143 9.85 -15.50 5.33
N PRO A 144 11.03 -15.89 4.82
CA PRO A 144 11.35 -15.73 3.41
C PRO A 144 10.49 -16.66 2.54
N PHE A 145 10.17 -16.22 1.34
CA PHE A 145 9.54 -17.04 0.31
C PHE A 145 10.16 -16.78 -1.06
N ASP A 146 10.06 -17.78 -1.94
CA ASP A 146 10.47 -17.68 -3.34
C ASP A 146 9.60 -18.62 -4.18
N GLU A 147 8.69 -18.03 -4.94
CA GLU A 147 7.58 -18.71 -5.58
C GLU A 147 7.58 -18.43 -7.09
N ASP A 148 7.24 -19.46 -7.86
CA ASP A 148 6.81 -19.30 -9.25
C ASP A 148 5.36 -18.79 -9.25
N VAL A 149 5.12 -17.68 -9.96
CA VAL A 149 3.82 -17.02 -10.01
C VAL A 149 2.76 -17.87 -10.70
N GLU A 150 3.17 -18.77 -11.59
CA GLU A 150 2.31 -19.68 -12.33
C GLU A 150 2.09 -21.03 -11.61
N ALA A 151 2.85 -21.31 -10.55
CA ALA A 151 2.64 -22.53 -9.77
C ALA A 151 1.28 -22.49 -9.06
N ALA A 152 0.52 -23.58 -9.16
CA ALA A 152 -0.85 -23.69 -8.64
C ALA A 152 -0.98 -23.41 -7.12
N ALA A 153 0.11 -23.52 -6.36
CA ALA A 153 0.14 -23.29 -4.91
C ALA A 153 0.33 -21.82 -4.52
N SER A 154 0.80 -20.94 -5.41
CA SER A 154 0.85 -19.51 -5.13
C SER A 154 -0.57 -18.95 -5.31
N LEU A 155 -1.13 -18.30 -4.30
CA LEU A 155 -2.38 -17.54 -4.38
C LEU A 155 -2.06 -16.12 -3.93
N GLU A 156 -2.06 -15.19 -4.89
CA GLU A 156 -1.90 -13.76 -4.65
C GLU A 156 -3.21 -13.05 -5.04
N ASN A 157 -3.73 -12.23 -4.14
CA ASN A 157 -4.85 -11.34 -4.38
C ASN A 157 -4.42 -9.88 -4.44
N TRP A 158 -5.29 -9.03 -4.99
CA TRP A 158 -5.08 -7.59 -4.99
C TRP A 158 -4.93 -7.01 -3.58
N SER A 159 -5.65 -7.57 -2.61
CA SER A 159 -5.72 -7.14 -1.21
C SER A 159 -4.50 -7.51 -0.35
N ASP A 160 -3.71 -8.52 -0.72
CA ASP A 160 -2.67 -9.11 0.13
C ASP A 160 -1.57 -8.13 0.59
N GLU A 161 -1.42 -7.03 -0.13
CA GLU A 161 -0.36 -6.03 0.00
C GLU A 161 -0.91 -4.66 0.41
N LEU A 162 -2.21 -4.61 0.73
CA LEU A 162 -2.86 -3.43 1.30
C LEU A 162 -2.79 -3.45 2.82
N ALA A 163 -2.64 -2.28 3.40
CA ALA A 163 -2.70 -2.04 4.83
C ALA A 163 -3.47 -0.74 5.12
N MET A 164 -4.42 -0.82 6.05
CA MET A 164 -5.16 0.31 6.58
C MET A 164 -4.61 0.66 7.95
N PHE A 165 -4.24 1.92 8.16
CA PHE A 165 -3.81 2.46 9.44
C PHE A 165 -4.90 3.38 9.97
N HIS A 166 -5.63 2.94 10.99
CA HIS A 166 -6.78 3.66 11.52
C HIS A 166 -6.35 4.80 12.45
N ASN A 167 -6.94 5.98 12.26
CA ASN A 167 -6.70 7.11 13.13
C ASN A 167 -7.46 6.91 14.46
N PRO A 168 -6.78 6.82 15.62
CA PRO A 168 -7.47 6.69 16.92
C PRO A 168 -8.28 7.92 17.30
N ASN A 169 -8.01 9.08 16.69
CA ASN A 169 -8.63 10.37 16.99
C ASN A 169 -9.65 10.79 15.91
N ALA A 170 -10.07 9.88 15.02
CA ALA A 170 -11.01 10.21 13.95
C ALA A 170 -12.37 10.68 14.47
N GLU A 171 -12.90 11.79 13.93
CA GLU A 171 -14.27 12.24 14.19
C GLU A 171 -15.30 11.25 13.63
N VAL A 172 -15.04 10.72 12.45
CA VAL A 172 -15.84 9.68 11.81
C VAL A 172 -14.94 8.46 11.58
N PRO A 173 -14.93 7.47 12.50
CA PRO A 173 -14.03 6.31 12.39
C PRO A 173 -14.41 5.41 11.21
N LEU A 174 -13.40 4.75 10.64
CA LEU A 174 -13.60 3.79 9.56
C LEU A 174 -13.97 2.41 10.12
N ASP A 175 -15.07 1.84 9.65
CA ASP A 175 -15.38 0.43 9.90
C ASP A 175 -14.43 -0.48 9.09
N PRO A 176 -13.62 -1.35 9.75
CA PRO A 176 -12.75 -2.30 9.06
C PRO A 176 -13.51 -3.23 8.09
N GLU A 177 -14.78 -3.54 8.35
CA GLU A 177 -15.57 -4.45 7.51
C GLU A 177 -15.82 -3.90 6.10
N MET A 178 -15.64 -2.60 5.88
CA MET A 178 -15.71 -2.00 4.53
C MET A 178 -14.53 -2.40 3.63
N PHE A 179 -13.43 -2.88 4.21
CA PHE A 179 -12.23 -3.33 3.47
C PHE A 179 -11.80 -4.73 3.93
N PRO A 180 -12.62 -5.77 3.72
CA PRO A 180 -12.26 -7.10 4.19
C PRO A 180 -11.02 -7.63 3.48
N GLY A 181 -10.24 -8.46 4.17
CA GLY A 181 -9.11 -9.18 3.58
C GLY A 181 -7.82 -8.37 3.40
N ILE A 182 -7.73 -7.17 4.00
CA ILE A 182 -6.46 -6.42 4.13
C ILE A 182 -5.96 -6.43 5.57
N ALA A 183 -4.73 -5.97 5.81
CA ALA A 183 -4.26 -5.73 7.17
C ALA A 183 -4.81 -4.41 7.71
N HIS A 184 -5.33 -4.42 8.93
CA HIS A 184 -5.77 -3.24 9.67
C HIS A 184 -4.89 -3.04 10.90
N TYR A 185 -4.34 -1.85 11.05
CA TYR A 185 -3.52 -1.44 12.18
C TYR A 185 -4.30 -0.44 13.03
N HIS A 186 -4.31 -0.65 14.35
CA HIS A 186 -5.00 0.19 15.32
C HIS A 186 -4.08 0.52 16.51
N LEU A 187 -4.41 1.60 17.22
CA LEU A 187 -3.99 1.81 18.60
C LEU A 187 -5.18 1.54 19.52
N ILE A 188 -5.12 0.47 20.29
CA ILE A 188 -6.18 0.09 21.26
C ILE A 188 -5.58 0.18 22.65
N GLN A 189 -6.19 1.00 23.53
CA GLN A 189 -5.71 1.21 24.91
C GLN A 189 -4.23 1.61 24.99
N GLY A 190 -3.72 2.28 23.96
CA GLY A 190 -2.31 2.67 23.89
C GLY A 190 -1.37 1.52 23.55
N GLU A 191 -1.85 0.44 22.93
CA GLU A 191 -1.05 -0.63 22.34
C GLU A 191 -1.26 -0.69 20.82
N ALA A 192 -0.17 -0.87 20.07
CA ALA A 192 -0.22 -1.08 18.62
C ALA A 192 -0.61 -2.52 18.32
N VAL A 193 -1.80 -2.70 17.75
CA VAL A 193 -2.32 -4.00 17.34
C VAL A 193 -2.61 -3.99 15.84
N TRP A 194 -2.55 -5.17 15.23
CA TRP A 194 -2.97 -5.33 13.86
C TRP A 194 -3.72 -6.65 13.67
N PHE A 195 -4.65 -6.65 12.72
CA PHE A 195 -5.46 -7.81 12.35
C PHE A 195 -5.44 -7.94 10.82
N GLY A 196 -5.49 -9.16 10.31
CA GLY A 196 -5.53 -9.38 8.87
C GLY A 196 -5.15 -10.81 8.49
N PRO A 197 -5.06 -11.09 7.17
CA PRO A 197 -4.71 -12.42 6.69
C PRO A 197 -3.33 -12.89 7.20
N PRO A 198 -3.19 -14.17 7.58
CA PRO A 198 -1.89 -14.73 7.95
C PRO A 198 -0.94 -14.73 6.75
N GLY A 199 0.36 -14.60 7.00
CA GLY A 199 1.38 -14.67 5.96
C GLY A 199 1.39 -13.46 5.01
N ARG A 200 0.92 -12.28 5.48
CA ARG A 200 0.99 -11.01 4.76
C ARG A 200 2.40 -10.76 4.22
N VAL A 201 2.48 -10.35 2.95
CA VAL A 201 3.76 -10.00 2.32
C VAL A 201 4.20 -8.61 2.79
N LEU A 202 5.32 -8.56 3.50
CA LEU A 202 5.90 -7.32 4.04
C LEU A 202 6.70 -6.57 2.96
N ALA A 203 7.41 -7.32 2.13
CA ALA A 203 8.10 -6.83 0.96
C ALA A 203 8.29 -7.97 -0.04
N SER A 204 8.25 -7.65 -1.33
CA SER A 204 8.62 -8.61 -2.37
C SER A 204 9.18 -7.91 -3.59
N GLN A 205 9.90 -8.68 -4.39
CA GLN A 205 10.37 -8.31 -5.71
C GLN A 205 9.92 -9.35 -6.73
N THR A 206 9.96 -8.99 -8.00
CA THR A 206 9.63 -9.90 -9.08
C THR A 206 10.67 -9.81 -10.18
N ILE A 207 11.12 -10.97 -10.62
CA ILE A 207 12.04 -11.10 -11.75
C ILE A 207 11.25 -11.73 -12.89
N THR A 208 11.37 -11.13 -14.07
CA THR A 208 10.87 -11.68 -15.32
C THR A 208 11.99 -12.46 -15.98
N MET A 209 11.75 -13.72 -16.31
CA MET A 209 12.73 -14.60 -16.93
C MET A 209 12.22 -15.04 -18.30
N ASP A 210 13.02 -14.80 -19.33
CA ASP A 210 12.87 -15.42 -20.65
C ASP A 210 14.02 -16.41 -20.85
N PRO A 211 13.82 -17.72 -20.61
CA PRO A 211 14.88 -18.71 -20.74
C PRO A 211 15.39 -18.89 -22.17
N LEU A 212 14.67 -18.38 -23.18
CA LEU A 212 15.10 -18.40 -24.58
C LEU A 212 15.88 -17.14 -24.98
N ASN A 213 16.00 -16.15 -24.07
CA ASN A 213 16.71 -14.88 -24.28
C ASN A 213 16.39 -14.21 -25.62
N ARG A 214 15.09 -14.19 -25.98
CA ARG A 214 14.63 -13.63 -27.25
C ARG A 214 14.82 -12.11 -27.25
N ASP A 215 15.16 -11.55 -28.41
CA ASP A 215 15.41 -10.11 -28.54
C ASP A 215 14.22 -9.28 -28.06
N LYS A 216 14.48 -8.29 -27.19
CA LYS A 216 13.45 -7.41 -26.58
C LYS A 216 12.78 -6.43 -27.57
N HIS A 217 12.95 -6.62 -28.87
CA HIS A 217 12.42 -5.74 -29.93
C HIS A 217 10.94 -6.05 -30.22
N MET A 218 10.05 -5.81 -29.26
CA MET A 218 8.60 -6.00 -29.48
C MET A 218 7.76 -4.93 -28.75
N TRP A 219 8.14 -3.67 -28.92
CA TRP A 219 7.13 -2.61 -28.99
C TRP A 219 7.42 -1.86 -30.30
N PRO A 220 6.44 -1.64 -31.20
CA PRO A 220 6.65 -0.65 -32.24
C PRO A 220 7.07 0.63 -31.51
N GLN A 221 8.21 1.19 -31.91
CA GLN A 221 8.64 2.51 -31.45
C GLN A 221 7.40 3.39 -31.51
N ARG A 222 6.99 3.98 -30.37
CA ARG A 222 5.97 5.03 -30.44
C ARG A 222 6.48 6.01 -31.50
N PRO A 223 5.64 6.44 -32.46
CA PRO A 223 6.03 7.53 -33.32
C PRO A 223 6.60 8.63 -32.43
N SER A 224 7.80 9.12 -32.77
CA SER A 224 8.46 10.17 -32.00
C SER A 224 7.45 11.27 -31.69
N ASP A 225 7.36 11.69 -30.43
CA ASP A 225 6.58 12.83 -30.01
C ASP A 225 7.14 14.10 -30.70
N ASP A 226 6.71 14.32 -31.95
CA ASP A 226 6.78 15.63 -32.58
C ASP A 226 5.67 16.47 -31.95
N MET A 227 6.01 17.08 -30.81
CA MET A 227 5.21 18.11 -30.16
C MET A 227 5.32 19.41 -30.97
N SER A 228 4.82 19.41 -32.20
CA SER A 228 4.55 20.63 -32.94
C SER A 228 3.12 20.61 -33.50
N SER A 229 2.28 21.41 -32.84
CA SER A 229 0.94 21.86 -33.27
C SER A 229 -0.08 20.79 -33.64
N GLU A 230 -0.88 20.38 -32.65
CA GLU A 230 -2.29 20.06 -32.92
C GLU A 230 -3.14 21.00 -32.07
N GLU A 231 -3.92 21.82 -32.78
CA GLU A 231 -4.89 22.74 -32.23
C GLU A 231 -6.04 21.99 -31.56
N ASP A 232 -6.69 22.71 -30.65
CA ASP A 232 -7.77 22.31 -29.75
C ASP A 232 -9.03 21.83 -30.51
N GLU A 233 -9.04 20.58 -30.99
CA GLU A 233 -10.27 19.95 -31.49
C GLU A 233 -11.05 19.30 -30.34
N THR A 234 -12.24 19.86 -30.10
CA THR A 234 -13.21 19.36 -29.12
C THR A 234 -13.70 17.97 -29.56
N PRO A 235 -13.67 16.95 -28.68
CA PRO A 235 -14.09 15.61 -29.07
C PRO A 235 -15.61 15.56 -29.36
N PRO A 236 -16.07 14.84 -30.41
CA PRO A 236 -17.48 14.69 -30.68
C PRO A 236 -18.17 13.90 -29.55
N ALA A 237 -19.39 14.30 -29.22
CA ALA A 237 -20.20 13.69 -28.17
C ALA A 237 -20.38 12.18 -28.42
N ALA A 238 -20.01 11.36 -27.43
CA ALA A 238 -20.20 9.93 -27.46
C ALA A 238 -21.70 9.59 -27.44
N THR A 239 -22.19 8.98 -28.52
CA THR A 239 -23.51 8.32 -28.53
C THR A 239 -23.47 7.08 -27.66
N VAL A 240 -24.22 7.10 -26.55
CA VAL A 240 -24.42 5.96 -25.65
C VAL A 240 -25.29 4.91 -26.35
N PRO A 241 -24.83 3.67 -26.54
CA PRO A 241 -25.70 2.60 -27.04
C PRO A 241 -26.73 2.20 -25.97
N PRO A 242 -27.96 1.81 -26.36
CA PRO A 242 -29.01 1.49 -25.41
C PRO A 242 -28.64 0.28 -24.53
N GLN A 243 -28.89 0.42 -23.22
CA GLN A 243 -28.71 -0.64 -22.24
C GLN A 243 -29.61 -1.84 -22.57
N SER A 244 -29.02 -3.01 -22.80
CA SER A 244 -29.74 -4.28 -22.81
C SER A 244 -30.09 -4.65 -21.37
N SER A 245 -31.39 -4.74 -21.06
CA SER A 245 -31.90 -5.29 -19.81
C SER A 245 -31.50 -6.76 -19.68
N LEU A 246 -30.62 -7.07 -18.73
CA LEU A 246 -30.38 -8.43 -18.26
C LEU A 246 -31.38 -8.72 -17.14
N ASP A 247 -32.44 -9.45 -17.48
CA ASP A 247 -33.37 -10.02 -16.50
C ASP A 247 -32.65 -11.10 -15.69
N ILE A 248 -32.56 -10.89 -14.37
CA ILE A 248 -32.14 -11.91 -13.41
C ILE A 248 -33.42 -12.47 -12.76
N PRO A 249 -33.74 -13.76 -12.90
CA PRO A 249 -34.90 -14.35 -12.24
C PRO A 249 -34.65 -14.49 -10.73
N LEU A 250 -35.70 -14.17 -9.96
CA LEU A 250 -35.80 -14.26 -8.49
C LEU A 250 -35.54 -15.67 -7.94
#